data_AF-A0A5C1HXW3-F1
#
_entry.id   AF-A0A5C1HXW3-F1
#
_cell.length_a   1.000
_cell.length_b   1.000
_cell.length_c   1.000
_cell.angle_alpha   90.00
_cell.angle_beta   90.00
_cell.angle_gamma   90.00
#
_symmetry.space_group_name_H-M   'P 1'
#
loop_
_entity.id
_entity.type
_entity.pdbx_description
1 polymer ?
#
loop_
_entity_poly.entity_id
_entity_poly.type
_entity_poly.pdbx_seq_one_letter_code
_entity_poly.pdbx_strand_id
1 'polypeptide(L)'
;MEQINIKHTTPLHQEWLRRLDFYHFELFLIQEQLDEVTEGSADKDLLKRAEHFKAVLIARKNHIDKLRNRIRENLNRLAADAADEDSVDKTLKIFEVLNQECLAQQQSVNELRSEFEQFTTEWA
;
A
#
# COMPACT_ATOMS: atom_id res chain seq x y z
N MET A 1 -9.19 -25.14 -10.81
CA MET A 1 -8.24 -24.05 -10.52
C MET A 1 -7.62 -23.67 -11.85
N GLU A 2 -7.90 -22.47 -12.36
CA GLU A 2 -7.22 -21.96 -13.54
C GLU A 2 -5.72 -21.92 -13.24
N GLN A 3 -4.91 -22.54 -14.10
CA GLN A 3 -3.46 -22.50 -13.95
C GLN A 3 -3.01 -21.04 -14.07
N ILE A 4 -2.49 -20.46 -12.98
CA ILE A 4 -1.85 -19.15 -13.04
C ILE A 4 -0.66 -19.29 -13.97
N ASN A 5 -0.81 -18.74 -15.17
CA ASN A 5 0.24 -18.78 -16.17
C ASN A 5 1.33 -17.78 -15.75
N ILE A 6 2.53 -18.31 -15.49
CA ILE A 6 3.74 -17.57 -15.09
C ILE A 6 4.01 -16.36 -16.01
N LYS A 7 3.56 -16.40 -17.28
CA LYS A 7 3.70 -15.27 -18.21
C LYS A 7 2.93 -14.02 -17.78
N HIS A 8 1.85 -14.15 -17.00
CA HIS A 8 1.04 -13.03 -16.54
C HIS A 8 1.44 -12.49 -15.16
N THR A 9 2.21 -13.25 -14.37
CA THR A 9 2.58 -12.84 -13.00
C THR A 9 3.60 -11.71 -12.99
N THR A 10 4.58 -11.72 -13.90
CA THR A 10 5.60 -10.65 -13.96
C THR A 10 5.01 -9.27 -14.31
N PRO A 11 4.18 -9.12 -15.36
CA PRO A 11 3.49 -7.86 -15.62
C PRO A 11 2.64 -7.37 -14.44
N LEU A 12 1.95 -8.29 -13.75
CA LEU A 12 1.12 -7.94 -12.59
C LEU A 12 1.95 -7.45 -11.39
N HIS A 13 3.10 -8.07 -11.10
CA HIS A 13 4.02 -7.54 -10.09
C HIS A 13 4.45 -6.10 -10.38
N GLN A 14 4.80 -5.80 -11.64
CA GLN A 14 5.20 -4.45 -12.05
C GLN A 14 4.04 -3.46 -11.97
N GLU A 15 2.82 -3.90 -12.26
CA GLU A 15 1.63 -3.10 -12.03
C GLU A 15 1.41 -2.80 -10.55
N TRP A 16 1.49 -3.81 -9.69
CA TRP A 16 1.35 -3.62 -8.24
C TRP A 16 2.40 -2.67 -7.68
N LEU A 17 3.66 -2.82 -8.08
CA LEU A 17 4.73 -1.90 -7.66
C LEU A 17 4.42 -0.44 -8.04
N ARG A 18 3.98 -0.21 -9.28
CA ARG A 18 3.59 1.14 -9.74
C ARG A 18 2.40 1.70 -8.97
N ARG A 19 1.38 0.86 -8.69
CA ARG A 19 0.22 1.27 -7.88
C ARG A 19 0.65 1.60 -6.45
N LEU A 20 1.53 0.80 -5.85
CA LEU A 20 2.05 1.06 -4.51
C LEU A 20 2.92 2.32 -4.44
N ASP A 21 3.69 2.62 -5.49
CA ASP A 21 4.40 3.89 -5.63
C ASP A 21 3.44 5.09 -5.65
N PHE A 22 2.35 4.97 -6.43
CA PHE A 22 1.30 5.98 -6.47
C PHE A 22 0.64 6.16 -5.09
N TYR A 23 0.22 5.08 -4.43
CA TYR A 23 -0.39 5.18 -3.09
C TYR A 23 0.56 5.71 -2.03
N HIS A 24 1.86 5.39 -2.12
CA HIS A 24 2.85 5.97 -1.21
C HIS A 24 2.94 7.50 -1.38
N PHE A 25 2.90 7.98 -2.62
CA PHE A 25 2.86 9.40 -2.91
C PHE A 25 1.57 10.07 -2.41
N GLU A 26 0.41 9.42 -2.53
CA GLU A 26 -0.84 9.95 -1.98
C GLU A 26 -0.80 10.06 -0.44
N LEU A 27 -0.22 9.08 0.25
CA LEU A 27 0.01 9.17 1.70
C LEU A 27 1.02 10.28 2.08
N PHE A 28 1.92 10.65 1.17
CA PHE A 28 2.78 11.81 1.36
C PHE A 28 1.98 13.10 1.25
N LEU A 29 1.14 13.26 0.22
CA LEU A 29 0.31 14.46 0.06
C LEU A 29 -0.66 14.67 1.23
N ILE A 30 -1.29 13.60 1.73
CA ILE A 30 -2.17 13.68 2.91
C ILE A 30 -1.37 14.15 4.14
N GLN A 31 -0.13 13.68 4.30
CA GLN A 31 0.73 14.12 5.42
C GLN A 31 1.05 15.62 5.32
N GLU A 32 1.44 16.11 4.14
CA GLU A 32 1.76 17.53 3.94
C GLU A 32 0.55 18.42 4.26
N GLN A 33 -0.63 18.06 3.74
CA GLN A 33 -1.87 18.79 4.01
C GLN A 33 -2.25 18.75 5.49
N LEU A 34 -2.06 17.62 6.16
CA LEU A 34 -2.33 17.50 7.59
C LEU A 34 -1.39 18.40 8.41
N ASP A 35 -0.11 18.45 8.03
CA ASP A 35 0.86 19.30 8.70
C ASP A 35 0.52 20.79 8.48
N GLU A 36 0.09 21.18 7.27
CA GLU A 36 -0.37 22.55 6.98
C GLU A 36 -1.59 22.94 7.82
N VAL A 37 -2.63 22.09 7.88
CA VAL A 37 -3.84 22.36 8.66
C VAL A 37 -3.57 22.45 10.17
N THR A 38 -2.54 21.74 10.66
CA THR A 38 -2.22 21.69 12.10
C THR A 38 -1.16 22.71 12.51
N GLU A 39 -0.55 23.40 11.55
CA GLU A 39 0.55 24.33 11.82
C GLU A 39 0.10 25.49 12.71
N GLY A 40 0.75 25.65 13.86
CA GLY A 40 0.47 26.73 14.80
C GLY A 40 -0.89 26.65 15.51
N SER A 41 -1.66 25.59 15.31
CA SER A 41 -2.96 25.44 15.98
C SER A 41 -2.81 25.10 17.46
N ALA A 42 -3.67 25.70 18.28
CA ALA A 42 -3.83 25.38 19.70
C ALA A 42 -5.14 24.60 19.99
N ASP A 43 -5.90 24.27 18.95
CA ASP A 43 -7.15 23.52 19.08
C ASP A 43 -6.85 22.05 19.43
N LYS A 44 -7.27 21.65 20.64
CA LYS A 44 -6.98 20.31 21.16
C LYS A 44 -7.70 19.20 20.40
N ASP A 45 -8.89 19.46 19.88
CA ASP A 45 -9.67 18.45 19.16
C ASP A 45 -9.07 18.24 17.76
N LEU A 46 -8.65 19.32 17.11
CA LEU A 46 -7.90 19.25 15.85
C LEU A 46 -6.60 18.46 16.02
N LEU A 47 -5.78 18.81 17.01
CA LEU A 47 -4.48 18.17 17.24
C LEU A 47 -4.63 16.69 17.57
N LYS A 48 -5.63 16.31 18.37
CA LYS A 48 -5.90 14.91 18.69
C LYS A 48 -6.29 14.10 17.44
N ARG A 49 -7.12 14.68 16.56
CA ARG A 49 -7.50 13.99 15.31
C ARG A 49 -6.33 13.91 14.33
N ALA A 50 -5.47 14.93 14.32
CA ALA A 50 -4.23 14.90 13.57
C ALA A 50 -3.26 13.81 14.03
N GLU A 51 -3.12 13.60 15.34
CA GLU A 51 -2.31 12.48 15.88
C GLU A 51 -2.83 11.12 15.40
N HIS A 52 -4.15 10.95 15.32
CA HIS A 52 -4.75 9.74 14.77
C HIS A 52 -4.33 9.54 13.30
N PHE A 53 -4.48 10.56 12.46
CA PHE A 53 -4.07 10.49 11.06
C PHE A 53 -2.56 10.22 10.91
N LYS A 54 -1.70 10.87 11.70
CA LYS A 54 -0.24 10.64 11.70
C LYS A 54 0.09 9.18 12.00
N ALA A 55 -0.55 8.58 13.01
CA ALA A 55 -0.34 7.18 13.36
C ALA A 55 -0.77 6.23 12.22
N VAL A 56 -1.92 6.49 11.60
CA VAL A 56 -2.41 5.71 10.45
C VAL A 56 -1.47 5.86 9.26
N LEU A 57 -1.05 7.08 8.91
CA LEU A 57 -0.14 7.36 7.80
C LEU A 57 1.19 6.60 7.95
N ILE A 58 1.80 6.63 9.14
CA ILE A 58 3.03 5.88 9.43
C ILE A 58 2.82 4.38 9.23
N ALA A 59 1.72 3.83 9.79
CA ALA A 59 1.42 2.42 9.66
C ALA A 59 1.24 1.99 8.20
N ARG A 60 0.54 2.81 7.39
CA ARG A 60 0.29 2.53 5.97
C ARG A 60 1.54 2.66 5.12
N LYS A 61 2.38 3.68 5.32
CA LYS A 61 3.67 3.83 4.62
C LYS A 61 4.57 2.61 4.87
N ASN A 62 4.72 2.22 6.14
CA ASN A 62 5.47 1.03 6.53
C ASN A 62 4.90 -0.27 5.92
N HIS A 63 3.58 -0.37 5.80
CA HIS A 63 2.95 -1.53 5.17
C HIS A 63 3.24 -1.59 3.67
N ILE A 64 3.16 -0.45 2.96
CA ILE A 64 3.52 -0.36 1.53
C ILE A 64 4.96 -0.80 1.31
N ASP A 65 5.91 -0.32 2.12
CA ASP A 65 7.33 -0.69 1.96
C ASP A 65 7.55 -2.20 2.13
N LYS A 66 6.93 -2.81 3.15
CA LYS A 66 6.97 -4.26 3.36
C LYS A 66 6.37 -5.01 2.19
N LEU A 67 5.23 -4.56 1.67
CA LEU A 67 4.54 -5.19 0.55
C LEU A 67 5.38 -5.11 -0.73
N ARG A 68 6.00 -3.96 -1.01
CA ARG A 68 6.93 -3.81 -2.15
C ARG A 68 8.12 -4.76 -2.06
N ASN A 69 8.70 -4.93 -0.87
CA ASN A 69 9.82 -5.86 -0.68
C ASN A 69 9.37 -7.30 -0.94
N ARG A 70 8.22 -7.73 -0.41
CA ARG A 70 7.68 -9.07 -0.65
C ARG A 70 7.35 -9.32 -2.12
N ILE A 71 6.84 -8.32 -2.84
CA ILE A 71 6.61 -8.39 -4.29
C ILE A 71 7.92 -8.60 -5.05
N ARG A 72 8.97 -7.83 -4.72
CA ARG A 72 10.29 -7.98 -5.34
C ARG A 72 10.89 -9.35 -5.06
N GLU A 73 10.75 -9.86 -3.84
CA GLU A 73 11.19 -11.21 -3.48
C GLU A 73 10.44 -12.29 -4.27
N ASN A 74 9.11 -12.19 -4.40
CA ASN A 74 8.33 -13.14 -5.19
C ASN A 74 8.72 -13.11 -6.67
N LEU A 75 8.89 -11.91 -7.24
CA LEU A 75 9.36 -11.73 -8.62
C LEU A 75 10.74 -12.35 -8.84
N ASN A 76 11.69 -12.14 -7.91
CA ASN A 76 13.03 -12.72 -8.00
C ASN A 76 13.00 -14.24 -7.91
N ARG A 77 12.12 -14.83 -7.08
CA ARG A 77 11.95 -16.29 -7.00
C ARG A 77 11.39 -16.86 -8.30
N LEU A 78 10.37 -16.24 -8.88
CA LEU A 78 9.84 -16.64 -10.19
C LEU A 78 10.90 -16.60 -11.30
N ALA A 79 11.83 -15.64 -11.24
CA ALA A 79 12.91 -15.53 -12.22
C ALA A 79 14.01 -16.59 -12.00
N ALA A 80 14.22 -17.06 -10.76
CA ALA A 80 15.22 -18.05 -10.41
C ALA A 80 14.73 -19.50 -10.57
N ASP A 81 13.43 -19.76 -10.35
CA ASP A 81 12.86 -21.11 -10.24
C ASP A 81 12.37 -21.67 -11.58
N ALA A 82 13.30 -21.98 -12.49
CA ALA A 82 12.99 -22.68 -13.74
C ALA A 82 13.05 -24.22 -13.65
N ALA A 83 13.48 -24.79 -12.52
CA ALA A 83 13.87 -26.21 -12.43
C ALA A 83 13.13 -27.06 -11.36
N ASP A 84 12.46 -26.45 -10.38
CA ASP A 84 11.76 -27.17 -9.30
C ASP A 84 10.26 -26.80 -9.23
N GLU A 85 9.41 -27.80 -9.44
CA GLU A 85 7.94 -27.63 -9.52
C GLU A 85 7.33 -27.23 -8.17
N ASP A 86 7.85 -27.74 -7.05
CA ASP A 86 7.36 -27.41 -5.70
C ASP A 86 7.68 -25.94 -5.32
N SER A 87 8.85 -25.44 -5.71
CA SER A 87 9.21 -24.03 -5.53
C SER A 87 8.34 -23.08 -6.34
N VAL A 88 7.99 -23.47 -7.58
CA VAL A 88 7.07 -22.70 -8.43
C VAL A 88 5.67 -22.63 -7.81
N ASP A 89 5.10 -23.75 -7.35
CA ASP A 89 3.77 -23.78 -6.72
C ASP A 89 3.71 -22.90 -5.47
N LYS A 90 4.72 -22.98 -4.59
CA LYS A 90 4.83 -22.09 -3.42
C LYS A 90 4.88 -20.62 -3.80
N THR A 91 5.63 -20.29 -4.85
CA THR A 91 5.77 -18.92 -5.33
C THR A 91 4.46 -18.39 -5.91
N LEU A 92 3.69 -19.23 -6.62
CA LEU A 92 2.35 -18.87 -7.11
C LEU A 92 1.32 -18.69 -5.98
N LYS A 93 1.37 -19.50 -4.92
CA LYS A 93 0.53 -19.28 -3.72
C LYS A 93 0.83 -17.95 -3.05
N ILE A 94 2.11 -17.59 -2.94
CA ILE A 94 2.51 -16.28 -2.41
C ILE A 94 2.00 -15.15 -3.34
N PHE A 95 2.08 -15.33 -4.66
CA PHE A 95 1.56 -14.37 -5.63
C PHE A 95 0.08 -14.05 -5.41
N GLU A 96 -0.77 -15.06 -5.19
CA GLU A 96 -2.20 -14.87 -4.90
C GLU A 96 -2.42 -14.05 -3.62
N VAL A 97 -1.65 -14.34 -2.56
CA VAL A 97 -1.71 -13.59 -1.29
C VAL A 97 -1.30 -12.13 -1.53
N LEU A 98 -0.23 -11.89 -2.27
CA LEU A 98 0.24 -10.54 -2.59
C LEU A 98 -0.80 -9.74 -3.38
N ASN A 99 -1.52 -10.39 -4.30
CA ASN A 99 -2.62 -9.75 -5.02
C ASN A 99 -3.71 -9.25 -4.06
N GLN A 100 -4.14 -10.10 -3.12
CA GLN A 100 -5.15 -9.72 -2.14
C GLN A 100 -4.67 -8.59 -1.23
N GLU A 101 -3.42 -8.64 -0.79
CA GLU A 101 -2.83 -7.57 0.03
C GLU A 101 -2.73 -6.25 -0.74
N CYS A 102 -2.39 -6.27 -2.02
CA CYS A 102 -2.38 -5.06 -2.86
C CYS A 102 -3.78 -4.45 -3.00
N LEU A 103 -4.81 -5.27 -3.21
CA LEU A 103 -6.20 -4.80 -3.30
C LEU A 103 -6.68 -4.22 -1.96
N ALA A 104 -6.39 -4.90 -0.85
CA ALA A 104 -6.73 -4.43 0.49
C ALA A 104 -6.02 -3.11 0.84
N GLN A 105 -4.76 -2.96 0.42
CA GLN A 105 -4.01 -1.73 0.63
C GLN A 105 -4.57 -0.58 -0.21
N GLN A 106 -4.94 -0.82 -1.48
CA GLN A 106 -5.63 0.16 -2.31
C GLN A 106 -6.92 0.65 -1.66
N GLN A 107 -7.75 -0.28 -1.17
CA GLN A 107 -8.99 0.05 -0.48
C GLN A 107 -8.71 0.90 0.77
N SER A 108 -7.75 0.48 1.60
CA SER A 108 -7.38 1.17 2.84
C SER A 108 -6.92 2.62 2.59
N VAL A 109 -6.18 2.88 1.51
CA VAL A 109 -5.71 4.23 1.17
C VAL A 109 -6.85 5.09 0.65
N ASN A 110 -7.77 4.52 -0.14
CA ASN A 110 -8.96 5.23 -0.61
C ASN A 110 -9.89 5.61 0.55
N GLU A 111 -10.09 4.71 1.51
CA GLU A 111 -10.88 4.98 2.73
C GLU A 111 -10.23 6.09 3.56
N LEU A 112 -8.92 6.02 3.78
CA LEU A 112 -8.16 7.05 4.49
C LEU A 112 -8.28 8.42 3.80
N ARG A 113 -8.22 8.46 2.45
CA ARG A 113 -8.43 9.69 1.70
C ARG A 113 -9.82 10.26 1.94
N SER A 114 -10.86 9.44 1.81
CA SER A 114 -12.23 9.89 2.02
C SER A 114 -12.46 10.42 3.43
N GLU A 115 -11.88 9.77 4.44
CA GLU A 115 -11.95 10.22 5.83
C GLU A 115 -11.20 11.55 6.01
N PHE A 116 -10.03 11.68 5.39
CA PHE A 116 -9.23 12.89 5.43
C PHE A 116 -9.91 14.08 4.73
N GLU A 117 -10.55 13.87 3.59
CA GLU A 117 -11.32 14.90 2.88
C GLU A 117 -12.47 15.45 3.73
N GLN A 118 -13.18 14.57 4.44
CA GLN A 118 -14.22 14.96 5.41
C GLN A 118 -13.62 15.79 6.54
N PHE A 119 -12.51 15.32 7.11
CA PHE A 119 -11.77 16.06 8.13
C PHE A 119 -11.35 17.46 7.63
N THR A 120 -10.75 17.58 6.46
CA THR A 120 -10.35 18.89 5.93
C THR A 120 -11.54 19.79 5.64
N THR A 121 -12.70 19.25 5.26
CA THR A 121 -13.92 20.06 5.03
C THR A 121 -14.49 20.62 6.34
N GLU A 122 -14.33 19.91 7.45
CA GLU A 122 -14.75 20.39 8.78
C GLU A 122 -13.85 21.50 9.34
N TRP A 123 -12.60 21.58 8.87
CA TRP A 123 -11.56 22.46 9.42
C TRP A 123 -10.97 23.46 8.40
N ALA A 124 -11.51 23.51 7.17
CA ALA A 124 -11.22 24.52 6.16
C ALA A 124 -12.12 25.75 6.33
#